data_AF-A0A927V7Z3-F1
#
_entry.id   AF-A0A927V7Z3-F1
#
_cell.length_a   1.000
_cell.length_b   1.000
_cell.length_c   1.000
_cell.angle_alpha   90.00
_cell.angle_beta   90.00
_cell.angle_gamma   90.00
#
_symmetry.space_group_name_H-M   'P 1'
#
loop_
_entity.id
_entity.type
_entity.pdbx_description
1 polymer ?
#
loop_
_entity_poly.entity_id
_entity_poly.type
_entity_poly.pdbx_seq_one_letter_code
_entity_poly.pdbx_strand_id
1 'polypeptide(L)'
;MDYEGFKKQVFTITTIDLNAYKERQMKRRIDALIAKNHCQSYDEYVQLIKKDADRLEEFVNYLTINVSEFYRNPDQWKILEQDILPDLFAKAGKKLKVWSAACSTGDEPYSLAMVLGKMVGLSNVSIIATDIDKQVLEKAKLGLYNEKSLAGLPAEYK
;
A
#
# COMPACT_ATOMS: atom_id res chain seq x y z
N MET A 1 -18.98 19.98 12.91
CA MET A 1 -18.75 18.61 13.40
C MET A 1 -17.32 18.49 13.87
N ASP A 2 -17.08 17.69 14.90
CA ASP A 2 -15.74 17.40 15.42
C ASP A 2 -15.08 16.24 14.64
N TYR A 3 -13.86 15.89 15.04
CA TYR A 3 -13.11 14.84 14.36
C TYR A 3 -13.75 13.45 14.55
N GLU A 4 -14.40 13.18 15.69
CA GLU A 4 -15.11 11.92 15.93
C GLU A 4 -16.30 11.75 15.00
N GLY A 5 -17.12 12.79 14.82
CA GLY A 5 -18.19 12.78 13.85
C GLY A 5 -17.67 12.62 12.41
N PHE A 6 -16.56 13.27 12.08
CA PHE A 6 -15.90 13.12 10.78
C PHE A 6 -15.51 11.66 10.51
N LYS A 7 -14.86 10.98 11.48
CA LYS A 7 -14.50 9.55 11.35
C LYS A 7 -15.70 8.67 11.03
N LYS A 8 -16.83 8.89 11.72
CA LYS A 8 -18.08 8.13 11.48
C LYS A 8 -18.62 8.34 10.07
N GLN A 9 -18.62 9.58 9.58
CA GLN A 9 -19.06 9.89 8.22
C GLN A 9 -18.15 9.25 7.18
N VAL A 10 -16.83 9.37 7.34
CA VAL A 10 -15.85 8.74 6.45
C VAL A 10 -16.06 7.24 6.40
N PHE A 11 -16.15 6.57 7.55
CA PHE A 11 -16.40 5.13 7.59
C PHE A 11 -17.68 4.74 6.84
N THR A 12 -18.75 5.53 6.97
CA THR A 12 -20.01 5.28 6.25
C THR A 12 -19.88 5.42 4.74
N ILE A 13 -19.05 6.36 4.27
CA ILE A 13 -18.87 6.66 2.84
C ILE A 13 -17.88 5.68 2.19
N THR A 14 -16.76 5.40 2.86
CA THR A 14 -15.62 4.69 2.26
C THR A 14 -15.38 3.31 2.84
N THR A 15 -16.03 2.94 3.95
CA THR A 15 -15.73 1.75 4.78
C THR A 15 -14.33 1.72 5.41
N ILE A 16 -13.56 2.82 5.28
CA ILE A 16 -12.23 2.94 5.88
C ILE A 16 -12.37 3.39 7.33
N ASP A 17 -11.89 2.56 8.26
CA ASP A 17 -11.86 2.91 9.69
C ASP A 17 -10.63 3.75 10.02
N LEU A 18 -10.84 5.05 10.22
CA LEU A 18 -9.78 5.98 10.60
C LEU A 18 -9.20 5.70 12.00
N ASN A 19 -9.87 4.92 12.85
CA ASN A 19 -9.33 4.50 14.16
C ASN A 19 -8.21 3.46 14.03
N ALA A 20 -8.11 2.76 12.91
CA ALA A 20 -7.00 1.84 12.63
C ALA A 20 -5.67 2.56 12.36
N TYR A 21 -5.68 3.89 12.25
CA TYR A 21 -4.51 4.71 11.99
C TYR A 21 -4.09 5.51 13.22
N LYS A 22 -2.81 5.88 13.28
CA LYS A 22 -2.29 6.77 14.34
C LYS A 22 -2.96 8.15 14.25
N GLU A 23 -3.88 8.41 15.18
CA GLU A 23 -4.79 9.56 15.17
C GLU A 23 -4.09 10.89 14.90
N ARG A 24 -3.06 11.23 15.69
CA ARG A 24 -2.34 12.51 15.57
C ARG A 24 -1.76 12.74 14.17
N GLN A 25 -1.21 11.69 13.56
CA GLN A 25 -0.60 11.77 12.24
C GLN A 25 -1.67 11.86 11.16
N MET A 26 -2.73 11.06 11.29
CA MET A 26 -3.83 11.04 10.33
C MET A 26 -4.62 12.35 10.34
N LYS A 27 -4.97 12.86 11.52
CA LYS A 27 -5.68 14.14 11.69
C LYS A 27 -4.92 15.28 11.02
N ARG A 28 -3.60 15.41 11.25
CA ARG A 28 -2.77 16.43 10.61
C ARG A 28 -2.81 16.35 9.08
N ARG A 29 -2.80 15.13 8.53
CA ARG A 29 -2.88 14.91 7.08
C ARG A 29 -4.25 15.33 6.54
N ILE A 30 -5.33 14.91 7.19
CA ILE A 30 -6.71 15.26 6.83
C ILE A 30 -6.90 16.78 6.88
N ASP A 31 -6.44 17.44 7.95
CA ASP A 31 -6.55 18.90 8.10
C ASP A 31 -5.85 19.64 6.95
N ALA A 32 -4.68 19.16 6.51
CA ALA A 32 -3.97 19.73 5.37
C ALA A 32 -4.72 19.52 4.04
N LEU A 33 -5.36 18.36 3.85
CA LEU A 33 -6.13 18.06 2.64
C LEU A 33 -7.43 18.88 2.57
N ILE A 34 -8.09 19.09 3.70
CA ILE A 34 -9.27 19.95 3.82
C ILE A 34 -8.92 21.39 3.42
N ALA A 35 -7.81 21.92 3.96
CA ALA A 35 -7.32 23.24 3.61
C ALA A 35 -6.94 23.36 2.12
N LYS A 36 -6.32 22.33 1.54
CA LYS A 36 -5.99 22.26 0.10
C LYS A 36 -7.25 22.32 -0.79
N ASN A 37 -8.36 21.76 -0.32
CA ASN A 37 -9.65 21.80 -1.03
C ASN A 37 -10.48 23.05 -0.69
N HIS A 38 -9.87 24.05 -0.05
CA HIS A 38 -10.51 25.32 0.35
C HIS A 38 -11.72 25.17 1.28
N CYS A 39 -11.83 24.04 1.98
CA CYS A 39 -12.86 23.83 2.99
C CYS A 39 -12.39 24.37 4.34
N GLN A 40 -13.30 24.96 5.12
CA GLN A 40 -13.03 25.54 6.43
C GLN A 40 -13.42 24.62 7.58
N SER A 41 -14.13 23.52 7.30
CA SER A 41 -14.60 22.58 8.32
C SER A 41 -14.68 21.14 7.81
N TYR A 42 -14.70 20.19 8.76
CA TYR A 42 -14.97 18.77 8.47
C TYR A 42 -16.33 18.55 7.81
N ASP A 43 -17.36 19.32 8.19
CA ASP A 43 -18.70 19.20 7.60
C ASP A 43 -18.68 19.56 6.12
N GLU A 44 -18.07 20.71 5.80
CA GLU A 44 -17.97 21.19 4.42
C GLU A 44 -17.22 20.19 3.54
N TYR A 45 -16.12 19.64 4.05
CA TYR A 45 -15.36 18.64 3.31
C TYR A 45 -16.12 17.32 3.13
N VAL A 46 -16.87 16.86 4.13
CA VAL A 46 -17.74 15.68 3.99
C VAL A 46 -18.82 15.92 2.93
N GLN A 47 -19.41 17.11 2.88
CA GLN A 47 -20.39 17.44 1.84
C GLN A 47 -19.76 17.48 0.45
N LEU A 48 -18.52 17.96 0.33
CA LEU A 48 -17.77 17.96 -0.93
C LEU A 48 -17.55 16.54 -1.45
N ILE A 49 -16.94 15.65 -0.65
CA ILE A 49 -16.63 14.28 -1.08
C ILE A 49 -17.88 13.41 -1.29
N LYS A 50 -19.04 13.79 -0.73
CA LYS A 50 -20.32 13.12 -1.02
C LYS A 50 -20.91 13.49 -2.38
N LYS A 51 -20.61 14.68 -2.88
CA LYS A 51 -21.17 15.23 -4.13
C LYS A 51 -20.24 15.06 -5.32
N ASP A 52 -18.95 14.98 -5.06
CA ASP A 52 -17.90 14.94 -6.07
C ASP A 52 -17.09 13.65 -5.93
N ALA A 53 -17.26 12.75 -6.91
CA ALA A 53 -16.60 11.45 -6.93
C ALA A 53 -15.07 11.58 -7.09
N ASP A 54 -14.59 12.59 -7.81
CA ASP A 54 -13.16 12.81 -8.00
C ASP A 54 -12.51 13.25 -6.69
N ARG A 55 -13.23 14.04 -5.87
CA ARG A 55 -12.77 14.44 -4.53
C ARG A 55 -12.79 13.30 -3.54
N LEU A 56 -13.77 12.41 -3.65
CA LEU A 56 -13.80 11.19 -2.86
C LEU A 56 -12.60 10.30 -3.19
N GLU A 57 -12.30 10.13 -4.48
CA GLU A 57 -11.16 9.34 -4.93
C GLU A 57 -9.83 9.98 -4.50
N GLU A 58 -9.67 11.30 -4.65
CA GLU A 58 -8.50 12.04 -4.11
C GLU A 58 -8.35 11.80 -2.60
N PHE A 59 -9.45 11.86 -1.84
CA PHE A 59 -9.45 11.63 -0.40
C PHE A 59 -8.98 10.22 -0.04
N VAL A 60 -9.55 9.19 -0.66
CA VAL A 60 -9.17 7.79 -0.44
C VAL A 60 -7.69 7.59 -0.77
N ASN A 61 -7.24 8.04 -1.94
CA ASN A 61 -5.85 7.96 -2.37
C ASN A 61 -4.88 8.70 -1.45
N TYR A 62 -5.32 9.82 -0.88
CA TYR A 62 -4.51 10.57 0.06
C TYR A 62 -4.44 9.88 1.43
N LEU A 63 -5.50 9.20 1.88
CA LEU A 63 -5.44 8.41 3.12
C LEU A 63 -4.46 7.24 3.00
N THR A 64 -4.51 6.51 1.89
CA THR A 64 -3.62 5.39 1.57
C THR A 64 -2.23 5.92 1.21
N ILE A 65 -1.24 5.77 2.10
CA ILE A 65 0.13 6.21 1.83
C ILE A 65 0.72 5.34 0.71
N ASN A 66 0.62 5.80 -0.52
CA ASN A 66 1.10 5.11 -1.71
C ASN A 66 2.59 5.43 -2.00
N VAL A 67 3.44 5.32 -0.98
CA VAL A 67 4.90 5.31 -1.18
C VAL A 67 5.39 3.88 -0.99
N SER A 68 5.53 3.21 -2.13
CA SER A 68 6.09 1.87 -2.24
C SER A 68 7.34 1.98 -3.11
N GLU A 69 8.37 1.22 -2.74
CA GLU A 69 9.63 1.12 -3.44
C GLU A 69 10.09 -0.34 -3.41
N PHE A 70 10.85 -0.74 -4.42
CA PHE A 70 11.40 -2.09 -4.46
C PHE A 70 12.34 -2.30 -3.28
N TYR A 71 12.26 -3.49 -2.68
CA TYR A 71 13.09 -3.86 -1.52
C TYR A 71 13.04 -2.87 -0.34
N ARG A 72 11.87 -2.26 -0.10
CA ARG A 72 11.66 -1.35 1.05
C ARG A 72 12.14 -1.98 2.35
N ASN A 73 12.91 -1.23 3.14
CA ASN A 73 13.60 -1.71 4.33
C ASN A 73 14.49 -2.95 4.05
N PRO A 74 15.63 -2.79 3.35
CA PRO A 74 16.46 -3.91 2.85
C PRO A 74 16.85 -4.95 3.89
N ASP A 75 17.02 -4.57 5.16
CA ASP A 75 17.36 -5.51 6.23
C ASP A 75 16.24 -6.53 6.52
N GLN A 76 14.97 -6.17 6.30
CA GLN A 76 13.85 -7.12 6.42
C GLN A 76 13.89 -8.18 5.32
N TRP A 77 14.27 -7.78 4.09
CA TRP A 77 14.45 -8.72 2.98
C TRP A 77 15.60 -9.69 3.22
N LYS A 78 16.70 -9.23 3.85
CA LYS A 78 17.80 -10.12 4.24
C LYS A 78 17.34 -11.19 5.23
N ILE A 79 16.59 -10.81 6.27
CA ILE A 79 16.04 -11.75 7.25
C ILE A 79 15.08 -12.74 6.55
N LEU A 80 14.22 -12.24 5.67
CA LEU A 80 13.31 -13.08 4.88
C LEU A 80 14.07 -14.13 4.06
N GLU A 81 15.10 -13.71 3.33
CA GLU A 81 15.90 -14.57 2.44
C GLU A 81 16.80 -15.56 3.21
N GLN A 82 17.43 -15.11 4.29
CA GLN A 82 18.45 -15.89 5.01
C GLN A 82 17.87 -16.81 6.08
N ASP A 83 16.80 -16.39 6.75
CA ASP A 83 16.29 -17.10 7.93
C ASP A 83 14.91 -17.71 7.66
N ILE A 84 13.96 -16.91 7.15
CA ILE A 84 12.55 -17.30 7.12
C ILE A 84 12.23 -18.24 5.95
N LEU A 85 12.64 -17.89 4.73
CA LEU A 85 12.35 -18.70 3.54
C LEU A 85 12.99 -20.09 3.59
N PRO A 86 14.27 -20.26 4.00
CA PRO A 86 14.86 -21.58 4.13
C PRO A 86 14.11 -22.49 5.12
N ASP A 87 13.71 -21.95 6.27
CA ASP A 87 12.91 -22.68 7.27
C ASP A 87 11.53 -23.09 6.71
N LEU A 88 10.86 -22.19 6.00
CA LEU A 88 9.58 -22.49 5.34
C LEU A 88 9.72 -23.56 4.26
N PHE A 89 10.77 -23.50 3.44
CA PHE A 89 11.02 -24.51 2.41
C PHE A 89 11.32 -25.88 3.01
N ALA A 90 12.02 -25.94 4.15
CA ALA A 90 12.28 -27.19 4.85
C ALA A 90 11.00 -27.84 5.39
N LYS A 91 10.02 -27.03 5.83
CA LYS A 91 8.76 -27.50 6.43
C LYS A 91 7.65 -27.80 5.42
N ALA A 92 7.49 -26.92 4.43
CA ALA A 92 6.34 -26.93 3.51
C ALA A 92 6.73 -27.23 2.05
N GLY A 93 8.02 -27.39 1.75
CA GLY A 93 8.54 -27.56 0.41
C GLY A 93 8.65 -26.26 -0.38
N LYS A 94 9.10 -26.36 -1.63
CA LYS A 94 9.48 -25.21 -2.47
C LYS A 94 8.32 -24.46 -3.13
N LYS A 95 7.09 -24.96 -3.02
CA LYS A 95 5.89 -24.35 -3.62
C LYS A 95 5.11 -23.55 -2.58
N LEU A 96 5.62 -22.35 -2.27
CA LEU A 96 4.95 -21.46 -1.33
C LEU A 96 3.86 -20.64 -2.02
N LYS A 97 2.73 -20.48 -1.32
CA LYS A 97 1.71 -19.48 -1.65
C LYS A 97 1.90 -18.30 -0.72
N VAL A 98 2.19 -17.13 -1.29
CA VAL A 98 2.46 -15.90 -0.53
C VAL A 98 1.35 -14.89 -0.80
N TRP A 99 0.98 -14.11 0.22
CA TRP A 99 0.02 -13.02 0.09
C TRP A 99 0.70 -11.70 0.48
N SER A 100 0.85 -10.79 -0.48
CA SER A 100 1.20 -9.38 -0.24
C SER A 100 -0.09 -8.60 0.01
N ALA A 101 -0.32 -8.25 1.27
CA ALA A 101 -1.50 -7.51 1.71
C ALA A 101 -1.18 -6.01 1.75
N ALA A 102 -2.02 -5.19 1.12
CA ALA A 102 -1.79 -3.76 0.84
C ALA A 102 -0.55 -3.51 -0.04
N CYS A 103 -0.56 -4.14 -1.23
CA CYS A 103 0.60 -4.15 -2.13
C CYS A 103 0.90 -2.81 -2.84
N SER A 104 0.04 -1.80 -2.68
CA SER A 104 0.15 -0.49 -3.32
C SER A 104 0.44 -0.62 -4.83
N THR A 105 1.45 0.07 -5.34
CA THR A 105 1.84 0.07 -6.77
C THR A 105 2.56 -1.20 -7.23
N GLY A 106 2.65 -2.24 -6.39
CA GLY A 106 3.13 -3.57 -6.78
C GLY A 106 4.63 -3.81 -6.56
N ASP A 107 5.38 -2.85 -6.05
CA ASP A 107 6.83 -2.97 -5.85
C ASP A 107 7.18 -4.14 -4.89
N GLU A 108 6.37 -4.34 -3.84
CA GLU A 108 6.53 -5.44 -2.89
C GLU A 108 6.27 -6.84 -3.50
N PRO A 109 5.11 -7.13 -4.13
CA PRO A 109 4.90 -8.44 -4.75
C PRO A 109 5.91 -8.75 -5.87
N TYR A 110 6.41 -7.74 -6.59
CA TYR A 110 7.51 -7.97 -7.55
C TYR A 110 8.84 -8.27 -6.85
N SER A 111 9.16 -7.57 -5.76
CA SER A 111 10.35 -7.86 -4.95
C SER A 111 10.29 -9.27 -4.35
N LEU A 112 9.12 -9.72 -3.88
CA LEU A 112 8.87 -11.11 -3.47
C LEU A 112 9.11 -12.09 -4.63
N ALA A 113 8.61 -11.78 -5.83
CA ALA A 113 8.81 -12.62 -7.01
C ALA A 113 10.30 -12.75 -7.39
N MET A 114 11.06 -11.66 -7.29
CA MET A 114 12.52 -11.65 -7.53
C MET A 114 13.24 -12.55 -6.53
N VAL A 115 13.02 -12.36 -5.24
CA VAL A 115 13.64 -13.16 -4.17
C VAL A 115 13.28 -14.64 -4.29
N LEU A 116 11.98 -14.97 -4.38
CA LEU A 116 11.52 -16.35 -4.48
C LEU A 116 11.97 -17.00 -5.79
N GLY A 117 11.93 -16.25 -6.89
CA GLY A 117 12.39 -16.71 -8.21
C GLY A 117 13.86 -17.12 -8.19
N LYS A 118 14.72 -16.34 -7.51
CA LYS A 118 16.14 -16.66 -7.29
C LYS A 118 16.35 -17.96 -6.52
N MET A 119 15.52 -18.22 -5.50
CA MET A 119 15.70 -19.37 -4.60
C MET A 119 15.09 -20.68 -5.13
N VAL A 120 13.93 -20.62 -5.77
CA VAL A 120 13.16 -21.83 -6.16
C VAL A 120 12.75 -21.88 -7.63
N GLY A 121 13.09 -20.86 -8.42
CA GLY A 121 12.67 -20.71 -9.80
C GLY A 121 11.25 -20.17 -9.91
N LEU A 122 11.01 -19.26 -10.87
CA LEU A 122 9.72 -18.56 -11.04
C LEU A 122 8.53 -19.51 -11.24
N SER A 123 8.74 -20.70 -11.81
CA SER A 123 7.67 -21.70 -12.00
C SER A 123 7.08 -22.25 -10.70
N ASN A 124 7.76 -22.06 -9.55
CA ASN A 124 7.28 -22.48 -8.24
C ASN A 124 6.72 -21.33 -7.40
N VAL A 125 6.69 -20.11 -7.94
CA VAL A 125 6.26 -18.90 -7.22
C VAL A 125 4.78 -18.65 -7.44
N SER A 126 4.01 -18.47 -6.36
CA SER A 126 2.61 -18.07 -6.40
C SER A 126 2.37 -16.95 -5.40
N ILE A 127 2.11 -15.74 -5.89
CA ILE A 127 1.88 -14.55 -5.07
C ILE A 127 0.48 -14.01 -5.36
N ILE A 128 -0.32 -13.83 -4.31
CA ILE A 128 -1.56 -13.04 -4.35
C ILE A 128 -1.19 -11.65 -3.83
N ALA A 129 -1.59 -10.61 -4.55
CA ALA A 129 -1.37 -9.23 -4.15
C ALA A 129 -2.72 -8.51 -4.09
N THR A 130 -3.03 -7.84 -2.99
CA THR A 130 -4.32 -7.16 -2.79
C THR A 130 -4.13 -5.76 -2.25
N ASP A 131 -4.92 -4.82 -2.75
CA ASP A 131 -5.02 -3.46 -2.20
C ASP A 131 -6.48 -2.99 -2.26
N ILE A 132 -6.82 -2.01 -1.42
CA ILE A 132 -8.14 -1.36 -1.44
C ILE A 132 -8.21 -0.30 -2.55
N ASP A 133 -7.07 0.30 -2.90
CA ASP A 133 -6.96 1.31 -3.93
C ASP A 133 -6.85 0.63 -5.32
N LYS A 134 -7.90 0.80 -6.13
CA LYS A 134 -7.96 0.21 -7.48
C LYS A 134 -6.98 0.86 -8.44
N GLN A 135 -6.67 2.14 -8.28
CA GLN A 135 -5.77 2.85 -9.19
C GLN A 135 -4.33 2.35 -9.05
N VAL A 136 -3.89 2.05 -7.83
CA VAL A 136 -2.55 1.47 -7.62
C VAL A 136 -2.48 0.02 -8.07
N LEU A 137 -3.57 -0.75 -7.96
CA LEU A 137 -3.63 -2.10 -8.54
C LEU A 137 -3.49 -2.08 -10.06
N GLU A 138 -4.07 -1.11 -10.77
CA GLU A 138 -3.85 -0.98 -12.21
C GLU A 138 -2.39 -0.64 -12.54
N LYS A 139 -1.73 0.21 -11.75
CA LYS A 139 -0.29 0.45 -11.90
C LYS A 139 0.55 -0.80 -11.63
N ALA A 140 0.21 -1.57 -10.60
CA ALA A 140 0.86 -2.83 -10.27
C ALA A 140 0.74 -3.85 -11.43
N LYS A 141 -0.45 -3.95 -12.04
CA LYS A 141 -0.68 -4.80 -13.22
C LYS A 141 0.10 -4.36 -14.44
N LEU A 142 0.24 -3.05 -14.67
CA LEU A 142 1.04 -2.52 -15.76
C LEU A 142 2.54 -2.81 -15.56
N GLY A 143 3.02 -2.82 -14.32
CA GLY A 143 4.40 -3.18 -13.98
C GLY A 143 5.46 -2.20 -14.51
N LEU A 144 5.08 -0.94 -14.75
CA LEU A 144 5.98 0.12 -15.24
C LEU A 144 6.38 1.03 -14.08
N TYR A 145 7.69 1.11 -13.83
CA TYR A 145 8.26 1.83 -12.69
C TYR A 145 9.27 2.87 -13.13
N ASN A 146 9.33 3.99 -12.40
CA ASN A 146 10.34 5.02 -12.60
C ASN A 146 11.60 4.70 -11.79
N GLU A 147 12.71 5.39 -12.09
CA GLU A 147 14.00 5.18 -11.42
C GLU A 147 13.94 5.35 -9.89
N LYS A 148 13.06 6.22 -9.38
CA LYS A 148 12.94 6.45 -7.93
C LYS A 148 12.42 5.20 -7.23
N SER A 149 11.43 4.51 -7.80
CA SER A 149 10.91 3.25 -7.26
C SER A 149 11.97 2.14 -7.25
N LEU A 150 12.93 2.19 -8.18
CA LEU A 150 14.00 1.20 -8.33
C LEU A 150 15.24 1.48 -7.47
N ALA A 151 15.27 2.61 -6.74
CA ALA A 151 16.44 3.02 -5.97
C ALA A 151 16.88 1.96 -4.95
N GLY A 152 15.92 1.26 -4.33
CA GLY A 152 16.13 0.20 -3.36
C GLY A 152 16.55 -1.15 -3.93
N LEU A 153 16.54 -1.34 -5.25
CA LEU A 153 16.93 -2.62 -5.85
C LEU A 153 18.39 -2.99 -5.51
N PRO A 154 18.65 -4.28 -5.19
CA PRO A 154 20.00 -4.82 -5.16
C PRO A 154 20.74 -4.56 -6.47
N ALA A 155 22.07 -4.38 -6.41
CA ALA A 155 22.90 -4.05 -7.57
C ALA A 155 22.82 -5.09 -8.71
N GLU A 156 22.51 -6.35 -8.38
CA GLU A 156 22.30 -7.43 -9.36
C GLU A 156 21.06 -7.22 -10.26
N TYR A 157 20.14 -6.33 -9.90
CA TYR A 157 18.94 -6.00 -10.65
C TYR A 157 18.95 -4.58 -11.25
N LYS A 158 20.07 -3.86 -11.12
CA LYS A 158 20.25 -2.51 -11.67
C LYS A 158 20.97 -2.53 -13.02
#